data_AF-A0A955BFE8-F1
#
_entry.id   AF-A0A955BFE8-F1
#
_cell.length_a   1.000
_cell.length_b   1.000
_cell.length_c   1.000
_cell.angle_alpha   90.00
_cell.angle_beta   90.00
_cell.angle_gamma   90.00
#
_symmetry.space_group_name_H-M   'P 1'
#
loop_
_entity.id
_entity.type
_entity.pdbx_description
1 polymer ?
#
loop_
_entity_poly.entity_id
_entity_poly.type
_entity_poly.pdbx_seq_one_letter_code
_entity_poly.pdbx_strand_id
1 'polypeptide(L)'
;MSTVPNGPFQRVTAEPSIRQLPVNDSLTVELRYDAGHLTAHVPELLGLRVHYDSTMLQLAEPAADLFADGLIGVEDLVEETADGDIKTDRALVFGWVDTQNGWTPSANQLLAKLRFVPSGKIGSTTIRLMGDTSVGYEFVGEPLTMTITPESLIVDSLDDTPTIGETTLREAIAAANVNPGRDIIEFSAALTASGAATLVLTQGDLIIEDPVVIAGPGVKLLTINAQNNSRIFDLTASTGDVTIEQLTLAGGQTPDGESGGAIRSLTSGTLTVRNAAITGSSASKDGGGIFSQGGLRVSDSSIYGNSATNGGGGIAHRETSAIAEVVGSTLSGNNSAFGGGLMNFNATA
;
A
#
# COMPACT_ATOMS: atom_id res chain seq x y z
N MET A 1 -6.77 18.92 -19.01
CA MET A 1 -6.62 20.17 -19.78
C MET A 1 -7.59 21.16 -19.20
N SER A 2 -7.14 21.97 -18.24
CA SER A 2 -7.93 23.10 -17.75
C SER A 2 -8.04 24.12 -18.87
N THR A 3 -9.25 24.53 -19.21
CA THR A 3 -9.50 25.56 -20.22
C THR A 3 -9.11 26.90 -19.61
N VAL A 4 -7.96 27.44 -20.02
CA VAL A 4 -7.55 28.81 -19.65
C VAL A 4 -8.68 29.76 -20.06
N PRO A 5 -9.19 30.62 -19.15
CA PRO A 5 -10.25 31.57 -19.48
C PRO A 5 -9.84 32.48 -20.65
N ASN A 6 -10.82 32.86 -21.48
CA ASN A 6 -10.59 33.80 -22.59
C ASN A 6 -10.38 35.27 -22.14
N GLY A 7 -10.34 35.54 -20.83
CA GLY A 7 -10.20 36.86 -20.19
C GLY A 7 -9.05 36.91 -19.18
N PRO A 8 -8.93 38.01 -18.39
CA PRO A 8 -7.89 38.14 -17.38
C PRO A 8 -8.02 37.06 -16.30
N PHE A 9 -6.92 36.38 -15.97
CA PHE A 9 -6.95 35.28 -14.98
C PHE A 9 -5.78 35.34 -14.00
N GLN A 10 -5.99 34.76 -12.82
CA GLN A 10 -4.99 34.46 -11.80
C GLN A 10 -4.99 32.95 -11.61
N ARG A 11 -3.95 32.26 -12.06
CA ARG A 11 -3.85 30.80 -12.01
C ARG A 11 -2.80 30.37 -11.00
N VAL A 12 -3.15 29.38 -10.19
CA VAL A 12 -2.18 28.66 -9.34
C VAL A 12 -2.22 27.17 -9.70
N THR A 13 -1.05 26.63 -10.00
CA THR A 13 -0.84 25.21 -10.29
C THR A 13 0.03 24.56 -9.22
N ALA A 14 -0.28 23.30 -8.90
CA ALA A 14 0.54 22.44 -8.05
C ALA A 14 1.43 21.54 -8.92
N GLU A 15 2.74 21.64 -8.74
CA GLU A 15 3.74 20.81 -9.42
C GLU A 15 4.59 20.04 -8.39
N PRO A 16 5.14 18.87 -8.73
CA PRO A 16 4.89 18.09 -9.94
C PRO A 16 3.48 17.46 -9.92
N SER A 17 2.91 17.16 -11.10
CA SER A 17 1.61 16.48 -11.25
C SER A 17 1.68 14.98 -10.95
N ILE A 18 2.38 14.60 -9.88
CA ILE A 18 2.53 13.21 -9.44
C ILE A 18 1.16 12.66 -9.05
N ARG A 19 0.81 11.51 -9.62
CA ARG A 19 -0.48 10.83 -9.37
C ARG A 19 -0.37 9.65 -8.40
N GLN A 20 0.83 9.20 -8.09
CA GLN A 20 1.08 8.09 -7.17
C GLN A 20 2.16 8.48 -6.16
N LEU A 21 1.88 8.28 -4.87
CA LEU A 21 2.80 8.57 -3.78
C LEU A 21 2.89 7.34 -2.87
N PRO A 22 4.04 6.65 -2.76
CA PRO A 22 4.21 5.57 -1.81
C PRO A 22 3.95 6.07 -0.38
N VAL A 23 3.33 5.22 0.45
CA VAL A 23 2.87 5.58 1.80
C VAL A 23 4.01 6.05 2.73
N ASN A 24 5.24 5.59 2.49
CA ASN A 24 6.43 5.93 3.28
C ASN A 24 7.35 6.98 2.60
N ASP A 25 6.90 7.60 1.51
CA ASP A 25 7.65 8.65 0.81
C ASP A 25 7.11 10.06 1.14
N SER A 26 7.69 11.10 0.57
CA SER A 26 7.23 12.48 0.70
C SER A 26 7.07 13.15 -0.66
N LEU A 27 6.07 14.01 -0.76
CA LEU A 27 5.80 14.81 -1.94
C LEU A 27 6.05 16.29 -1.64
N THR A 28 7.02 16.90 -2.32
CA THR A 28 7.17 18.36 -2.31
C THR A 28 6.35 18.95 -3.46
N VAL A 29 5.31 19.69 -3.11
CA VAL A 29 4.42 20.42 -4.02
C VAL A 29 4.87 21.87 -4.14
N GLU A 30 5.31 22.26 -5.31
CA GLU A 30 5.57 23.64 -5.71
C GLU A 30 4.25 24.29 -6.16
N LEU A 31 3.88 25.39 -5.49
CA LEU A 31 2.76 26.24 -5.90
C LEU A 31 3.30 27.31 -6.84
N ARG A 32 2.83 27.30 -8.08
CA ARG A 32 3.27 28.24 -9.12
C ARG A 32 2.13 29.13 -9.57
N TYR A 33 2.42 30.41 -9.71
CA TYR A 33 1.47 31.45 -10.08
C TYR A 33 1.70 31.95 -11.50
N ASP A 34 0.59 32.18 -12.19
CA ASP A 34 0.57 32.76 -13.53
C ASP A 34 -0.62 33.70 -13.65
N ALA A 35 -0.38 34.93 -14.12
CA ALA A 35 -1.43 35.91 -14.36
C ALA A 35 -1.44 36.31 -15.83
N GLY A 36 -2.56 36.06 -16.51
CA GLY A 36 -2.75 36.47 -17.90
C GLY A 36 -3.46 37.82 -17.98
N HIS A 37 -2.77 38.86 -18.46
CA HIS A 37 -3.43 40.06 -18.99
C HIS A 37 -2.55 40.85 -19.99
N LEU A 38 -3.18 41.42 -21.04
CA LEU A 38 -2.52 42.17 -22.12
C LEU A 38 -2.12 43.62 -21.74
N THR A 39 -2.45 44.09 -20.54
CA THR A 39 -2.15 45.47 -20.10
C THR A 39 -1.70 45.52 -18.64
N ALA A 40 -0.39 45.45 -18.42
CA ALA A 40 0.48 46.05 -17.38
C ALA A 40 -0.01 46.35 -15.93
N HIS A 41 -1.18 45.89 -15.47
CA HIS A 41 -1.61 46.03 -14.08
C HIS A 41 -1.72 44.66 -13.44
N VAL A 42 -0.78 44.40 -12.54
CA VAL A 42 -0.71 43.21 -11.72
C VAL A 42 -1.77 43.36 -10.61
N PRO A 43 -2.53 42.29 -10.30
CA PRO A 43 -3.54 42.32 -9.24
C PRO A 43 -2.96 42.70 -7.87
N GLU A 44 -3.67 43.57 -7.13
CA GLU A 44 -3.22 44.16 -5.86
C GLU A 44 -3.15 43.14 -4.72
N LEU A 45 -3.92 42.05 -4.81
CA LEU A 45 -4.06 41.02 -3.79
C LEU A 45 -4.19 39.61 -4.41
N LEU A 46 -3.52 38.64 -3.77
CA LEU A 46 -3.79 37.21 -3.95
C LEU A 46 -3.99 36.59 -2.56
N GLY A 47 -5.16 36.02 -2.33
CA GLY A 47 -5.41 35.09 -1.22
C GLY A 47 -5.38 33.68 -1.77
N LEU A 48 -4.54 32.79 -1.25
CA LEU A 48 -4.51 31.38 -1.63
C LEU A 48 -4.81 30.51 -0.42
N ARG A 49 -5.72 29.56 -0.60
CA ARG A 49 -6.04 28.50 0.35
C ARG A 49 -5.68 27.16 -0.26
N VAL A 50 -4.89 26.37 0.47
CA VAL A 50 -4.54 24.99 0.10
C VAL A 50 -5.23 24.02 1.03
N HIS A 51 -6.19 23.28 0.49
CA HIS A 51 -6.97 22.27 1.21
C HIS A 51 -6.40 20.88 0.99
N TYR A 52 -6.28 20.08 2.05
CA TYR A 52 -5.93 18.66 1.96
C TYR A 52 -6.56 17.85 3.09
N ASP A 53 -6.82 16.56 2.82
CA ASP A 53 -7.31 15.59 3.80
C ASP A 53 -6.18 15.14 4.72
N SER A 54 -6.20 15.63 5.96
CA SER A 54 -5.20 15.34 6.99
C SER A 54 -5.24 13.90 7.52
N THR A 55 -6.30 13.14 7.23
CA THR A 55 -6.31 11.70 7.54
C THR A 55 -5.51 10.88 6.54
N MET A 56 -5.22 11.45 5.38
CA MET A 56 -4.43 10.83 4.31
C MET A 56 -3.03 11.43 4.21
N LEU A 57 -2.88 12.74 4.44
CA LEU A 57 -1.61 13.48 4.32
C LEU A 57 -1.31 14.30 5.58
N GLN A 58 -0.04 14.52 5.87
CA GLN A 58 0.44 15.48 6.86
C GLN A 58 1.42 16.43 6.19
N LEU A 59 1.43 17.68 6.64
CA LEU A 59 2.46 18.63 6.27
C LEU A 59 3.72 18.32 7.10
N ALA A 60 4.82 18.01 6.44
CA ALA A 60 6.09 17.69 7.09
C ALA A 60 6.81 18.97 7.52
N GLU A 61 7.44 18.96 8.70
CA GLU A 61 8.23 20.09 9.17
C GLU A 61 9.65 20.11 8.54
N PRO A 62 10.17 21.29 8.13
CA PRO A 62 9.50 22.59 8.16
C PRO A 62 8.38 22.68 7.10
N ALA A 63 7.20 23.11 7.55
CA ALA A 63 5.92 23.09 6.83
C ALA A 63 5.97 23.68 5.40
N ALA A 64 6.83 24.67 5.15
CA ALA A 64 7.02 25.26 3.84
C ALA A 64 8.38 25.98 3.72
N ASP A 65 9.07 25.76 2.60
CA ASP A 65 10.06 26.73 2.16
C ASP A 65 9.31 27.82 1.35
N LEU A 66 9.14 28.99 1.96
CA LEU A 66 8.37 30.11 1.43
C LEU A 66 9.33 31.01 0.63
N PHE A 67 9.12 31.15 -0.69
CA PHE A 67 10.11 31.74 -1.61
C PHE A 67 9.65 33.01 -2.33
N ALA A 68 8.67 33.75 -1.81
CA ALA A 68 8.30 35.05 -2.37
C ALA A 68 8.66 36.19 -1.41
N ASP A 69 9.50 37.11 -1.88
CA ASP A 69 9.59 38.47 -1.30
C ASP A 69 8.17 39.05 -1.17
N GLY A 70 7.79 39.51 0.03
CA GLY A 70 6.49 40.16 0.27
C GLY A 70 5.35 39.28 0.79
N LEU A 71 5.62 38.07 1.28
CA LEU A 71 4.62 37.25 1.99
C LEU A 71 4.23 37.89 3.34
N ILE A 72 2.93 38.11 3.60
CA ILE A 72 2.45 38.79 4.82
C ILE A 72 1.94 37.82 5.91
N GLY A 73 1.82 36.52 5.62
CA GLY A 73 1.56 35.53 6.67
C GLY A 73 1.23 34.13 6.14
N VAL A 74 1.48 33.14 6.98
CA VAL A 74 0.94 31.78 6.88
C VAL A 74 0.12 31.56 8.13
N GLU A 75 -1.19 31.36 7.97
CA GLU A 75 -2.06 30.92 9.07
C GLU A 75 -2.54 29.50 8.73
N ASP A 76 -2.17 28.54 9.59
CA ASP A 76 -2.69 27.17 9.56
C ASP A 76 -4.05 27.21 10.25
N LEU A 77 -5.11 27.31 9.45
CA LEU A 77 -6.46 27.37 9.96
C LEU A 77 -7.02 25.94 10.01
N VAL A 78 -7.51 25.57 11.21
CA VAL A 78 -8.36 24.41 11.39
C VAL A 78 -9.77 24.82 10.96
N GLU A 79 -10.37 24.03 10.05
CA GLU A 79 -11.77 24.09 9.59
C GLU A 79 -12.13 24.98 8.38
N GLU A 80 -12.41 24.35 7.21
CA GLU A 80 -13.55 24.74 6.35
C GLU A 80 -13.95 23.64 5.32
N THR A 81 -15.18 23.69 4.80
CA THR A 81 -15.89 22.53 4.20
C THR A 81 -15.82 22.46 2.67
N ALA A 82 -14.65 22.28 2.08
CA ALA A 82 -14.54 22.18 0.61
C ALA A 82 -15.07 20.84 0.05
N ASP A 83 -15.16 19.78 0.87
CA ASP A 83 -15.82 18.51 0.51
C ASP A 83 -16.83 17.97 1.55
N GLY A 84 -17.06 18.71 2.64
CA GLY A 84 -18.08 18.39 3.64
C GLY A 84 -17.61 17.63 4.87
N ASP A 85 -16.30 17.42 5.06
CA ASP A 85 -15.74 16.87 6.31
C ASP A 85 -14.85 17.88 7.09
N ILE A 86 -15.43 18.45 8.14
CA ILE A 86 -14.83 19.42 9.07
C ILE A 86 -13.68 18.81 9.89
N LYS A 87 -13.63 17.48 10.09
CA LYS A 87 -12.70 16.86 11.04
C LYS A 87 -11.35 16.52 10.45
N THR A 88 -11.26 16.45 9.13
CA THR A 88 -10.11 15.88 8.43
C THR A 88 -9.37 16.92 7.62
N ASP A 89 -9.97 18.05 7.27
CA ASP A 89 -9.32 18.98 6.36
C ASP A 89 -8.47 20.05 7.07
N ARG A 90 -7.27 20.30 6.52
CA ARG A 90 -6.41 21.43 6.91
C ARG A 90 -6.29 22.41 5.75
N ALA A 91 -6.26 23.70 6.09
CA ALA A 91 -6.13 24.79 5.14
C ALA A 91 -4.91 25.66 5.46
N LEU A 92 -4.02 25.84 4.47
CA LEU A 92 -2.96 26.85 4.54
C LEU A 92 -3.45 28.11 3.82
N VAL A 93 -3.50 29.23 4.53
CA VAL A 93 -3.84 30.53 3.95
C VAL A 93 -2.59 31.36 3.72
N PHE A 94 -2.42 31.83 2.48
CA PHE A 94 -1.35 32.72 2.06
C PHE A 94 -1.95 34.06 1.59
N GLY A 95 -1.31 35.16 1.98
CA GLY A 95 -1.63 36.50 1.49
C GLY A 95 -0.40 37.18 0.88
N TRP A 96 -0.56 37.69 -0.34
CA TRP A 96 0.43 38.55 -1.02
C TRP A 96 -0.16 39.92 -1.26
N VAL A 97 0.59 40.96 -0.87
CA VAL A 97 0.21 42.36 -1.08
C VAL A 97 1.42 43.11 -1.63
N ASP A 98 1.24 43.74 -2.78
CA ASP A 98 2.24 44.63 -3.35
C ASP A 98 2.12 46.04 -2.77
N THR A 99 2.62 46.23 -1.55
CA THR A 99 2.53 47.54 -0.87
C THR A 99 3.34 48.65 -1.54
N GLN A 100 4.19 48.33 -2.53
CA GLN A 100 5.10 49.27 -3.19
C GLN A 100 4.87 49.37 -4.72
N ASN A 101 3.83 48.73 -5.26
CA ASN A 101 3.60 48.62 -6.71
C ASN A 101 4.81 48.06 -7.50
N GLY A 102 5.60 47.16 -6.89
CA GLY A 102 6.80 46.54 -7.45
C GLY A 102 6.65 45.05 -7.82
N TRP A 103 5.55 44.40 -7.47
CA TRP A 103 5.29 43.00 -7.79
C TRP A 103 4.98 42.87 -9.28
N THR A 104 5.92 42.30 -10.02
CA THR A 104 5.81 42.00 -11.44
C THR A 104 5.97 40.48 -11.63
N PRO A 105 4.97 39.68 -11.24
CA PRO A 105 5.07 38.23 -11.32
C PRO A 105 5.39 37.85 -12.76
N SER A 106 6.53 37.17 -12.93
CA SER A 106 6.85 36.52 -14.19
C SER A 106 5.86 35.38 -14.45
N ALA A 107 5.67 35.02 -15.71
CA ALA A 107 4.93 33.80 -16.02
C ALA A 107 5.58 32.63 -15.28
N ASN A 108 4.78 31.86 -14.53
CA ASN A 108 5.21 30.69 -13.75
C ASN A 108 6.06 30.99 -12.50
N GLN A 109 5.75 32.07 -11.78
CA GLN A 109 6.40 32.47 -10.53
C GLN A 109 6.19 31.42 -9.43
N LEU A 110 7.27 30.95 -8.80
CA LEU A 110 7.18 30.08 -7.61
C LEU A 110 6.68 30.89 -6.40
N LEU A 111 5.60 30.41 -5.76
CA LEU A 111 5.02 31.01 -4.55
C LEU A 111 5.51 30.32 -3.28
N ALA A 112 5.41 28.99 -3.23
CA ALA A 112 5.75 28.20 -2.05
C ALA A 112 6.13 26.76 -2.44
N LYS A 113 6.88 26.09 -1.57
CA LYS A 113 7.05 24.63 -1.61
C LYS A 113 6.44 24.03 -0.34
N LEU A 114 5.48 23.13 -0.51
CA LEU A 114 4.80 22.42 0.57
C LEU A 114 5.21 20.97 0.57
N ARG A 115 5.73 20.46 1.68
CA ARG A 115 6.12 19.05 1.78
C ARG A 115 5.02 18.25 2.47
N PHE A 116 4.42 17.32 1.75
CA PHE A 116 3.43 16.38 2.27
C PHE A 116 4.05 15.00 2.51
N VAL A 117 3.65 14.33 3.59
CA VAL A 117 3.93 12.92 3.87
C VAL A 117 2.61 12.20 4.11
N PRO A 118 2.42 10.96 3.63
CA PRO A 118 1.20 10.21 3.94
C PRO A 118 1.05 9.90 5.43
N SER A 119 -0.18 9.82 5.91
CA SER A 119 -0.55 9.47 7.29
C SER A 119 -0.55 7.95 7.56
N GLY A 120 0.10 7.14 6.72
CA GLY A 120 0.03 5.68 6.79
C GLY A 120 -1.20 5.05 6.13
N LYS A 121 -2.09 5.85 5.51
CA LYS A 121 -3.30 5.36 4.83
C LYS A 121 -3.14 5.31 3.31
N ILE A 122 -3.62 4.23 2.71
CA ILE A 122 -3.66 4.01 1.26
C ILE A 122 -5.02 4.45 0.72
N GLY A 123 -5.05 5.06 -0.46
CA GLY A 123 -6.28 5.52 -1.11
C GLY A 123 -6.09 6.79 -1.91
N SER A 124 -7.18 7.33 -2.46
CA SER A 124 -7.14 8.57 -3.22
C SER A 124 -7.32 9.78 -2.31
N THR A 125 -6.56 10.84 -2.56
CA THR A 125 -6.73 12.15 -1.93
C THR A 125 -6.54 13.26 -2.96
N THR A 126 -7.04 14.46 -2.66
CA THR A 126 -6.92 15.62 -3.56
C THR A 126 -6.48 16.85 -2.78
N ILE A 127 -5.41 17.49 -3.25
CA ILE A 127 -5.04 18.84 -2.81
C ILE A 127 -5.83 19.83 -3.65
N ARG A 128 -6.64 20.66 -3.00
CA ARG A 128 -7.46 21.68 -3.66
C ARG A 128 -6.85 23.06 -3.46
N LEU A 129 -6.76 23.81 -4.55
CA LEU A 129 -6.28 25.19 -4.54
C LEU A 129 -7.50 26.11 -4.73
N MET A 130 -7.74 26.97 -3.76
CA MET A 130 -8.82 27.97 -3.79
C MET A 130 -8.22 29.33 -3.53
N GLY A 131 -8.81 30.40 -4.02
CA GLY A 131 -8.25 31.72 -3.79
C GLY A 131 -9.24 32.84 -3.98
N ASP A 132 -8.94 33.95 -3.32
CA ASP A 132 -9.65 35.21 -3.52
C ASP A 132 -9.11 35.89 -4.78
N THR A 133 -10.03 36.38 -5.62
CA THR A 133 -9.71 37.07 -6.87
C THR A 133 -9.63 38.57 -6.69
N SER A 134 -8.66 39.19 -7.36
CA SER A 134 -8.71 40.63 -7.60
C SER A 134 -9.89 41.01 -8.51
N VAL A 135 -10.41 42.23 -8.34
CA VAL A 135 -11.54 42.74 -9.15
C VAL A 135 -11.16 42.69 -10.65
N GLY A 136 -11.98 42.00 -11.44
CA GLY A 136 -11.76 41.87 -12.89
C GLY A 136 -10.92 40.66 -13.31
N TYR A 137 -10.45 39.84 -12.37
CA TYR A 137 -9.74 38.58 -12.63
C TYR A 137 -10.56 37.37 -12.20
N GLU A 138 -10.39 36.25 -12.91
CA GLU A 138 -10.90 34.93 -12.52
C GLU A 138 -9.78 34.09 -11.88
N PHE A 139 -10.04 33.47 -10.72
CA PHE A 139 -9.08 32.58 -10.06
C PHE A 139 -9.23 31.17 -10.62
N VAL A 140 -8.10 30.57 -10.97
CA VAL A 140 -8.03 29.20 -11.49
C VAL A 140 -7.05 28.40 -10.63
N GLY A 141 -7.58 27.59 -9.72
CA GLY A 141 -6.81 26.61 -8.98
C GLY A 141 -6.93 25.23 -9.60
N GLU A 142 -5.82 24.63 -10.05
CA GLU A 142 -5.84 23.27 -10.56
C GLU A 142 -5.66 22.26 -9.41
N PRO A 143 -6.66 21.39 -9.13
CA PRO A 143 -6.54 20.41 -8.06
C PRO A 143 -5.51 19.33 -8.42
N LEU A 144 -4.73 18.91 -7.43
CA LEU A 144 -3.80 17.79 -7.54
C LEU A 144 -4.42 16.55 -6.88
N THR A 145 -5.02 15.68 -7.70
CA THR A 145 -5.49 14.37 -7.25
C THR A 145 -4.37 13.34 -7.34
N MET A 146 -4.13 12.63 -6.25
CA MET A 146 -3.13 11.58 -6.15
C MET A 146 -3.70 10.35 -5.45
N THR A 147 -3.06 9.20 -5.67
CA THR A 147 -3.32 7.96 -4.95
C THR A 147 -2.11 7.64 -4.09
N ILE A 148 -2.32 7.52 -2.78
CA ILE A 148 -1.33 6.96 -1.88
C ILE A 148 -1.32 5.45 -2.08
N THR A 149 -0.15 4.91 -2.41
CA THR A 149 0.04 3.48 -2.72
C THR A 149 0.85 2.80 -1.62
N PRO A 150 0.69 1.47 -1.42
CA PRO A 150 1.62 0.68 -0.62
C PRO A 150 3.09 0.91 -0.97
N GLU A 151 3.99 0.59 -0.06
CA GLU A 151 5.41 0.42 -0.40
C GLU A 151 5.60 -0.86 -1.23
N SER A 152 6.48 -0.80 -2.23
CA SER A 152 6.79 -1.93 -3.09
C SER A 152 8.22 -2.40 -2.84
N LEU A 153 8.35 -3.56 -2.20
CA LEU A 153 9.61 -4.22 -1.89
C LEU A 153 9.89 -5.28 -2.96
N ILE A 154 11.02 -5.15 -3.66
CA ILE A 154 11.35 -6.05 -4.78
C ILE A 154 12.36 -7.09 -4.31
N VAL A 155 11.97 -8.37 -4.35
CA VAL A 155 12.86 -9.51 -4.14
C VAL A 155 13.60 -9.80 -5.45
N ASP A 156 14.92 -9.72 -5.44
CA ASP A 156 15.78 -10.00 -6.59
C ASP A 156 16.83 -11.07 -6.33
N SER A 157 16.75 -11.76 -5.18
CA SER A 157 17.52 -12.97 -4.87
C SER A 157 16.64 -14.20 -4.63
N LEU A 158 17.13 -15.38 -5.03
CA LEU A 158 16.55 -16.68 -4.65
C LEU A 158 17.18 -17.28 -3.39
N ASP A 159 18.18 -16.60 -2.82
CA ASP A 159 18.79 -17.03 -1.58
C ASP A 159 17.86 -16.78 -0.39
N ASP A 160 17.93 -17.65 0.62
CA ASP A 160 17.22 -17.47 1.90
C ASP A 160 18.12 -16.81 2.97
N THR A 161 19.40 -16.59 2.64
CA THR A 161 20.37 -15.85 3.43
C THR A 161 20.67 -14.50 2.77
N PRO A 162 20.80 -13.40 3.54
CA PRO A 162 21.17 -12.10 3.00
C PRO A 162 22.36 -12.15 2.05
N THR A 163 22.16 -11.64 0.83
CA THR A 163 23.19 -11.52 -0.20
C THR A 163 23.46 -10.04 -0.45
N ILE A 164 24.72 -9.62 -0.35
CA ILE A 164 25.08 -8.20 -0.48
C ILE A 164 24.71 -7.69 -1.86
N GLY A 165 23.91 -6.62 -1.90
CA GLY A 165 23.49 -5.96 -3.14
C GLY A 165 22.26 -6.58 -3.80
N GLU A 166 21.67 -7.57 -3.17
CA GLU A 166 20.37 -8.15 -3.52
C GLU A 166 19.44 -8.07 -2.31
N THR A 167 18.15 -8.31 -2.52
CA THR A 167 17.09 -8.38 -1.52
C THR A 167 16.48 -9.77 -1.56
N THR A 168 16.65 -10.52 -0.49
CA THR A 168 15.99 -11.82 -0.30
C THR A 168 14.52 -11.64 0.12
N LEU A 169 13.71 -12.69 -0.06
CA LEU A 169 12.32 -12.67 0.46
C LEU A 169 12.27 -12.46 1.97
N ARG A 170 13.26 -12.98 2.70
CA ARG A 170 13.35 -12.82 4.16
C ARG A 170 13.62 -11.38 4.56
N GLU A 171 14.50 -10.69 3.83
CA GLU A 171 14.76 -9.27 4.05
C GLU A 171 13.55 -8.41 3.67
N ALA A 172 12.87 -8.72 2.56
CA ALA A 172 11.65 -8.01 2.16
C ALA A 172 10.54 -8.17 3.21
N ILE A 173 10.34 -9.37 3.77
CA ILE A 173 9.36 -9.59 4.84
C ILE A 173 9.79 -8.87 6.13
N ALA A 174 11.07 -8.88 6.48
CA ALA A 174 11.57 -8.17 7.64
C ALA A 174 11.38 -6.65 7.51
N ALA A 175 11.56 -6.08 6.31
CA ALA A 175 11.27 -4.69 6.01
C ALA A 175 9.76 -4.40 6.12
N ALA A 176 8.91 -5.26 5.54
CA ALA A 176 7.46 -5.10 5.64
C ALA A 176 6.97 -5.13 7.10
N ASN A 177 7.52 -6.01 7.94
CA ASN A 177 7.13 -6.09 9.35
C ASN A 177 7.44 -4.84 10.18
N VAL A 178 8.38 -3.99 9.73
CA VAL A 178 8.75 -2.75 10.45
C VAL A 178 8.19 -1.49 9.81
N ASN A 179 7.62 -1.61 8.61
CA ASN A 179 7.02 -0.53 7.85
C ASN A 179 5.52 -0.49 8.14
N PRO A 180 5.00 0.53 8.85
CA PRO A 180 3.60 0.53 9.24
C PRO A 180 2.65 0.55 8.04
N GLY A 181 1.67 -0.35 8.06
CA GLY A 181 0.57 -0.35 7.11
C GLY A 181 0.62 -1.54 6.17
N ARG A 182 0.02 -1.42 4.98
CA ARG A 182 0.01 -2.51 4.02
C ARG A 182 1.11 -2.34 3.00
N ASP A 183 2.01 -3.31 2.94
CA ASP A 183 3.09 -3.36 1.94
C ASP A 183 2.79 -4.33 0.80
N ILE A 184 3.56 -4.19 -0.28
CA ILE A 184 3.58 -5.12 -1.40
C ILE A 184 5.02 -5.64 -1.55
N ILE A 185 5.17 -6.96 -1.51
CA ILE A 185 6.37 -7.67 -1.88
C ILE A 185 6.16 -8.26 -3.27
N GLU A 186 6.98 -7.85 -4.23
CA GLU A 186 7.01 -8.38 -5.59
C GLU A 186 8.36 -9.06 -5.86
N PHE A 187 8.42 -9.84 -6.94
CA PHE A 187 9.65 -10.51 -7.36
C PHE A 187 10.14 -9.94 -8.68
N SER A 188 11.43 -9.65 -8.75
CA SER A 188 12.09 -9.20 -9.97
C SER A 188 11.86 -10.21 -11.10
N ALA A 189 11.46 -9.71 -12.27
CA ALA A 189 11.26 -10.54 -13.46
C ALA A 189 12.54 -11.29 -13.87
N ALA A 190 13.72 -10.78 -13.48
CA ALA A 190 15.01 -11.43 -13.72
C ALA A 190 15.10 -12.82 -13.08
N LEU A 191 14.45 -13.04 -11.93
CA LEU A 191 14.47 -14.31 -11.21
C LEU A 191 13.87 -15.47 -12.02
N THR A 192 12.96 -15.17 -12.94
CA THR A 192 12.25 -16.17 -13.75
C THR A 192 12.47 -15.99 -15.25
N ALA A 193 13.40 -15.11 -15.64
CA ALA A 193 13.72 -14.84 -17.04
C ALA A 193 14.27 -16.06 -17.78
N SER A 194 14.91 -16.99 -17.05
CA SER A 194 15.44 -18.26 -17.59
C SER A 194 14.49 -19.45 -17.44
N GLY A 195 13.24 -19.21 -17.03
CA GLY A 195 12.24 -20.24 -16.77
C GLY A 195 11.82 -20.32 -15.29
N ALA A 196 11.20 -21.43 -14.91
CA ALA A 196 10.73 -21.62 -13.55
C ALA A 196 11.90 -21.67 -12.55
N ALA A 197 11.76 -20.96 -11.44
CA ALA A 197 12.73 -20.85 -10.37
C ALA A 197 12.18 -21.45 -9.06
N THR A 198 13.10 -21.82 -8.17
CA THR A 198 12.77 -22.28 -6.81
C THR A 198 13.60 -21.51 -5.80
N LEU A 199 12.92 -20.82 -4.88
CA LEU A 199 13.50 -20.26 -3.67
C LEU A 199 13.44 -21.34 -2.59
N VAL A 200 14.59 -21.74 -2.07
CA VAL A 200 14.71 -22.84 -1.10
C VAL A 200 14.90 -22.25 0.30
N LEU A 201 13.96 -22.53 1.21
CA LEU A 201 14.09 -22.09 2.60
C LEU A 201 15.06 -22.99 3.36
N THR A 202 16.01 -22.37 4.02
CA THR A 202 17.06 -23.00 4.83
C THR A 202 17.12 -22.43 6.25
N GLN A 203 16.49 -21.28 6.50
CA GLN A 203 16.50 -20.55 7.76
C GLN A 203 15.18 -20.67 8.54
N GLY A 204 14.32 -21.59 8.15
CA GLY A 204 13.03 -21.83 8.79
C GLY A 204 11.93 -20.92 8.28
N ASP A 205 10.87 -20.79 9.09
CA ASP A 205 9.64 -20.07 8.77
C ASP A 205 9.90 -18.60 8.38
N LEU A 206 9.08 -18.08 7.47
CA LEU A 206 8.99 -16.65 7.17
C LEU A 206 7.86 -16.04 8.03
N ILE A 207 8.24 -15.27 9.05
CA ILE A 207 7.31 -14.70 10.02
C ILE A 207 6.78 -13.36 9.48
N ILE A 208 5.46 -13.21 9.42
CA ILE A 208 4.77 -12.01 8.94
C ILE A 208 4.01 -11.38 10.12
N GLU A 209 4.30 -10.12 10.42
CA GLU A 209 3.81 -9.40 11.60
C GLU A 209 2.99 -8.16 11.28
N ASP A 210 3.02 -7.67 10.03
CA ASP A 210 2.21 -6.54 9.53
C ASP A 210 1.50 -6.87 8.20
N PRO A 211 0.44 -6.15 7.78
CA PRO A 211 -0.32 -6.45 6.58
C PRO A 211 0.56 -6.42 5.32
N VAL A 212 0.50 -7.47 4.50
CA VAL A 212 1.35 -7.55 3.30
C VAL A 212 0.66 -8.28 2.15
N VAL A 213 0.99 -7.86 0.93
CA VAL A 213 0.73 -8.60 -0.29
C VAL A 213 2.03 -9.22 -0.77
N ILE A 214 2.09 -10.54 -0.85
CA ILE A 214 3.20 -11.25 -1.48
C ILE A 214 2.73 -11.70 -2.86
N ALA A 215 3.16 -10.96 -3.89
CA ALA A 215 2.74 -11.15 -5.27
C ALA A 215 3.85 -11.82 -6.09
N GLY A 216 3.67 -13.11 -6.38
CA GLY A 216 4.60 -13.85 -7.21
C GLY A 216 4.50 -13.55 -8.70
N PRO A 217 5.51 -13.97 -9.49
CA PRO A 217 5.52 -13.80 -10.94
C PRO A 217 4.56 -14.78 -11.65
N GLY A 218 4.02 -15.78 -10.97
CA GLY A 218 3.11 -16.78 -11.51
C GLY A 218 3.31 -18.16 -10.88
N VAL A 219 2.21 -18.90 -10.68
CA VAL A 219 2.20 -20.21 -10.01
C VAL A 219 3.15 -21.25 -10.66
N LYS A 220 3.38 -21.15 -11.98
CA LYS A 220 4.30 -22.03 -12.72
C LYS A 220 5.74 -21.50 -12.82
N LEU A 221 5.99 -20.29 -12.31
CA LEU A 221 7.26 -19.59 -12.48
C LEU A 221 8.08 -19.55 -11.20
N LEU A 222 7.46 -19.43 -10.02
CA LEU A 222 8.21 -19.40 -8.76
C LEU A 222 7.62 -20.34 -7.72
N THR A 223 8.47 -21.24 -7.22
CA THR A 223 8.17 -22.10 -6.07
C THR A 223 8.98 -21.66 -4.86
N ILE A 224 8.31 -21.43 -3.72
CA ILE A 224 8.95 -21.32 -2.41
C ILE A 224 8.88 -22.72 -1.77
N ASN A 225 10.03 -23.32 -1.52
CA ASN A 225 10.13 -24.70 -1.06
C ASN A 225 10.83 -24.79 0.30
N ALA A 226 10.13 -25.25 1.33
CA ALA A 226 10.69 -25.45 2.67
C ALA A 226 11.39 -26.81 2.88
N GLN A 227 11.45 -27.65 1.84
CA GLN A 227 12.18 -28.93 1.84
C GLN A 227 11.81 -29.88 2.99
N ASN A 228 10.59 -29.78 3.50
CA ASN A 228 10.08 -30.50 4.66
C ASN A 228 10.85 -30.21 5.96
N ASN A 229 11.56 -29.08 6.03
CA ASN A 229 12.37 -28.69 7.18
C ASN A 229 11.70 -27.66 8.11
N SER A 230 10.72 -26.92 7.59
CA SER A 230 10.05 -25.85 8.33
C SER A 230 8.66 -25.56 7.77
N ARG A 231 7.91 -24.71 8.48
CA ARG A 231 6.78 -24.02 7.87
C ARG A 231 7.29 -23.05 6.80
N ILE A 232 6.41 -22.64 5.90
CA ILE A 232 6.76 -21.61 4.91
C ILE A 232 6.42 -20.24 5.48
N PHE A 233 5.14 -19.97 5.76
CA PHE A 233 4.69 -18.69 6.31
C PHE A 233 4.03 -18.86 7.68
N ASP A 234 4.39 -17.95 8.59
CA ASP A 234 3.83 -17.84 9.94
C ASP A 234 3.27 -16.43 10.15
N LEU A 235 1.94 -16.29 10.12
CA LEU A 235 1.28 -15.02 10.37
C LEU A 235 0.86 -14.96 11.84
N THR A 236 1.34 -13.94 12.56
CA THR A 236 1.04 -13.71 13.97
C THR A 236 -0.36 -13.12 14.17
N ALA A 237 -0.79 -12.96 15.42
CA ALA A 237 -2.13 -12.46 15.73
C ALA A 237 -2.35 -10.98 15.35
N SER A 238 -1.27 -10.20 15.29
CA SER A 238 -1.29 -8.77 14.99
C SER A 238 -1.14 -8.43 13.50
N THR A 239 -0.89 -9.42 12.65
CA THR A 239 -0.54 -9.20 11.23
C THR A 239 -1.60 -8.44 10.43
N GLY A 240 -2.89 -8.49 10.79
CA GLY A 240 -3.95 -7.94 9.94
C GLY A 240 -4.11 -8.70 8.61
N ASP A 241 -4.49 -8.01 7.54
CA ASP A 241 -4.81 -8.64 6.25
C ASP A 241 -3.56 -9.02 5.47
N VAL A 242 -3.48 -10.29 5.04
CA VAL A 242 -2.38 -10.81 4.22
C VAL A 242 -2.90 -11.40 2.94
N THR A 243 -2.27 -11.05 1.82
CA THR A 243 -2.51 -11.69 0.53
C THR A 243 -1.26 -12.44 0.10
N ILE A 244 -1.43 -13.70 -0.29
CA ILE A 244 -0.40 -14.48 -1.00
C ILE A 244 -0.98 -14.85 -2.36
N GLU A 245 -0.29 -14.50 -3.43
CA GLU A 245 -0.77 -14.74 -4.77
C GLU A 245 0.31 -15.15 -5.76
N GLN A 246 -0.10 -15.90 -6.80
CA GLN A 246 0.73 -16.16 -7.98
C GLN A 246 2.06 -16.85 -7.66
N LEU A 247 2.08 -17.73 -6.65
CA LEU A 247 3.23 -18.53 -6.22
C LEU A 247 2.85 -19.99 -6.03
N THR A 248 3.83 -20.88 -6.11
CA THR A 248 3.71 -22.23 -5.56
C THR A 248 4.42 -22.29 -4.21
N LEU A 249 3.74 -22.80 -3.18
CA LEU A 249 4.30 -23.08 -1.87
C LEU A 249 4.41 -24.60 -1.71
N ALA A 250 5.61 -25.10 -1.44
CA ALA A 250 5.88 -26.54 -1.46
C ALA A 250 6.67 -27.04 -0.25
N GLY A 251 6.38 -28.25 0.18
CA GLY A 251 7.21 -28.98 1.16
C GLY A 251 7.31 -28.27 2.51
N GLY A 252 6.25 -27.60 2.95
CA GLY A 252 6.19 -27.09 4.32
C GLY A 252 5.96 -28.23 5.31
N GLN A 253 6.69 -28.28 6.42
CA GLN A 253 6.48 -29.28 7.47
C GLN A 253 6.62 -28.67 8.85
N THR A 254 5.67 -28.98 9.75
CA THR A 254 5.78 -28.59 11.15
C THR A 254 6.38 -29.70 12.03
N PRO A 255 6.99 -29.34 13.17
CA PRO A 255 7.25 -30.27 14.26
C PRO A 255 5.97 -30.92 14.83
N ASP A 256 6.14 -31.87 15.74
CA ASP A 256 5.06 -32.54 16.45
C ASP A 256 4.24 -31.57 17.34
N GLY A 257 2.92 -31.65 17.25
CA GLY A 257 1.97 -30.80 17.99
C GLY A 257 1.51 -29.54 17.27
N GLU A 258 2.12 -29.19 16.14
CA GLU A 258 1.91 -27.93 15.41
C GLU A 258 0.98 -28.08 14.18
N SER A 259 0.44 -26.95 13.72
CA SER A 259 -0.52 -26.86 12.60
C SER A 259 -0.03 -25.95 11.48
N GLY A 260 -0.56 -26.12 10.27
CA GLY A 260 -0.30 -25.22 9.14
C GLY A 260 1.02 -25.49 8.44
N GLY A 261 1.18 -26.64 7.78
CA GLY A 261 2.46 -27.06 7.19
C GLY A 261 3.06 -26.05 6.22
N ALA A 262 2.28 -25.54 5.26
CA ALA A 262 2.73 -24.42 4.44
C ALA A 262 2.50 -23.09 5.15
N ILE A 263 1.25 -22.82 5.55
CA ILE A 263 0.84 -21.55 6.14
C ILE A 263 0.14 -21.81 7.47
N ARG A 264 0.63 -21.16 8.54
CA ARG A 264 -0.13 -20.98 9.78
C ARG A 264 -0.57 -19.52 9.86
N SER A 265 -1.87 -19.30 9.96
CA SER A 265 -2.46 -17.98 10.10
C SER A 265 -3.18 -17.83 11.43
N LEU A 266 -2.61 -17.02 12.33
CA LEU A 266 -3.21 -16.61 13.60
C LEU A 266 -3.80 -15.19 13.56
N THR A 267 -3.67 -14.51 12.42
CA THR A 267 -4.09 -13.12 12.27
C THR A 267 -5.56 -12.93 12.61
N SER A 268 -5.88 -11.78 13.22
CA SER A 268 -7.26 -11.33 13.39
C SER A 268 -7.88 -10.77 12.10
N GLY A 269 -7.06 -10.49 11.08
CA GLY A 269 -7.49 -10.11 9.74
C GLY A 269 -7.86 -11.30 8.86
N THR A 270 -7.79 -11.10 7.54
CA THR A 270 -8.07 -12.10 6.52
C THR A 270 -6.80 -12.56 5.82
N LEU A 271 -6.53 -13.87 5.83
CA LEU A 271 -5.60 -14.50 4.90
C LEU A 271 -6.31 -14.74 3.56
N THR A 272 -5.83 -14.10 2.50
CA THR A 272 -6.25 -14.33 1.13
C THR A 272 -5.17 -15.11 0.37
N VAL A 273 -5.51 -16.29 -0.14
CA VAL A 273 -4.69 -17.08 -1.06
C VAL A 273 -5.38 -17.10 -2.42
N ARG A 274 -4.74 -16.54 -3.46
CA ARG A 274 -5.34 -16.50 -4.79
C ARG A 274 -4.37 -16.83 -5.92
N ASN A 275 -4.86 -17.51 -6.96
CA ASN A 275 -4.04 -17.90 -8.11
C ASN A 275 -2.73 -18.60 -7.71
N ALA A 276 -2.77 -19.40 -6.65
CA ALA A 276 -1.59 -20.01 -6.04
C ALA A 276 -1.72 -21.54 -6.00
N ALA A 277 -0.59 -22.21 -5.76
CA ALA A 277 -0.57 -23.64 -5.47
C ALA A 277 0.06 -23.90 -4.11
N ILE A 278 -0.50 -24.81 -3.34
CA ILE A 278 0.07 -25.28 -2.07
C ILE A 278 0.15 -26.80 -2.13
N THR A 279 1.35 -27.34 -2.06
CA THR A 279 1.59 -28.75 -2.35
C THR A 279 2.60 -29.44 -1.46
N GLY A 280 2.36 -30.72 -1.17
CA GLY A 280 3.34 -31.59 -0.51
C GLY A 280 3.70 -31.12 0.90
N SER A 281 2.85 -30.30 1.53
CA SER A 281 3.07 -29.80 2.87
C SER A 281 2.38 -30.68 3.91
N SER A 282 2.96 -30.77 5.10
CA SER A 282 2.47 -31.63 6.17
C SER A 282 2.44 -30.93 7.53
N ALA A 283 1.45 -31.28 8.35
CA ALA A 283 1.34 -30.84 9.72
C ALA A 283 1.03 -32.02 10.64
N SER A 284 1.63 -32.03 11.83
CA SER A 284 1.40 -33.11 12.79
C SER A 284 0.04 -33.00 13.48
N LYS A 285 -0.59 -31.81 13.48
CA LYS A 285 -1.94 -31.59 14.03
C LYS A 285 -2.95 -31.30 12.92
N ASP A 286 -3.18 -30.04 12.54
CA ASP A 286 -4.21 -29.66 11.57
C ASP A 286 -3.64 -28.81 10.42
N GLY A 287 -4.31 -28.82 9.26
CA GLY A 287 -3.97 -27.92 8.16
C GLY A 287 -2.64 -28.24 7.52
N GLY A 288 -2.51 -29.36 6.80
CA GLY A 288 -1.25 -29.75 6.16
C GLY A 288 -0.77 -28.70 5.17
N GLY A 289 -1.69 -28.14 4.38
CA GLY A 289 -1.45 -26.95 3.58
C GLY A 289 -1.62 -25.68 4.42
N ILE A 290 -2.87 -25.35 4.75
CA ILE A 290 -3.24 -24.11 5.44
C ILE A 290 -3.91 -24.43 6.78
N PHE A 291 -3.46 -23.77 7.84
CA PHE A 291 -4.23 -23.62 9.07
C PHE A 291 -4.60 -22.15 9.27
N SER A 292 -5.87 -21.85 9.52
CA SER A 292 -6.36 -20.49 9.80
C SER A 292 -7.16 -20.39 11.10
N GLN A 293 -6.93 -19.32 11.85
CA GLN A 293 -7.70 -18.84 13.00
C GLN A 293 -8.23 -17.40 12.82
N GLY A 294 -8.18 -16.87 11.60
CA GLY A 294 -8.81 -15.61 11.19
C GLY A 294 -9.65 -15.79 9.93
N GLY A 295 -10.05 -14.70 9.28
CA GLY A 295 -10.72 -14.77 7.99
C GLY A 295 -9.87 -15.56 6.98
N LEU A 296 -10.49 -16.42 6.17
CA LEU A 296 -9.80 -17.18 5.13
C LEU A 296 -10.53 -17.04 3.81
N ARG A 297 -9.82 -16.58 2.78
CA ARG A 297 -10.31 -16.57 1.40
C ARG A 297 -9.34 -17.30 0.50
N VAL A 298 -9.77 -18.41 -0.08
CA VAL A 298 -9.00 -19.16 -1.08
C VAL A 298 -9.74 -19.07 -2.41
N SER A 299 -9.08 -18.55 -3.44
CA SER A 299 -9.68 -18.39 -4.78
C SER A 299 -8.76 -18.84 -5.89
N ASP A 300 -9.32 -19.48 -6.92
CA ASP A 300 -8.59 -19.85 -8.15
C ASP A 300 -7.26 -20.57 -7.88
N SER A 301 -7.21 -21.39 -6.84
CA SER A 301 -5.98 -21.99 -6.31
C SER A 301 -6.03 -23.51 -6.32
N SER A 302 -4.86 -24.15 -6.30
CA SER A 302 -4.73 -25.60 -6.23
C SER A 302 -4.04 -26.02 -4.94
N ILE A 303 -4.77 -26.69 -4.05
CA ILE A 303 -4.25 -27.20 -2.77
C ILE A 303 -4.24 -28.71 -2.86
N TYR A 304 -3.07 -29.33 -3.01
CA TYR A 304 -3.00 -30.75 -3.31
C TYR A 304 -1.83 -31.49 -2.68
N GLY A 305 -2.01 -32.80 -2.44
CA GLY A 305 -0.95 -33.64 -1.89
C GLY A 305 -0.46 -33.20 -0.50
N ASN A 306 -1.27 -32.45 0.25
CA ASN A 306 -0.94 -32.03 1.61
C ASN A 306 -1.51 -33.00 2.64
N SER A 307 -0.88 -33.11 3.81
CA SER A 307 -1.31 -34.05 4.84
C SER A 307 -1.32 -33.48 6.26
N ALA A 308 -2.32 -33.84 7.05
CA ALA A 308 -2.35 -33.56 8.48
C ALA A 308 -2.70 -34.82 9.27
N THR A 309 -2.15 -35.02 10.47
CA THR A 309 -2.51 -36.21 11.26
C THR A 309 -3.97 -36.14 11.76
N ASN A 310 -4.42 -34.98 12.23
CA ASN A 310 -5.76 -34.81 12.81
C ASN A 310 -6.75 -34.31 11.75
N GLY A 311 -6.75 -33.01 11.44
CA GLY A 311 -7.82 -32.37 10.67
C GLY A 311 -7.33 -31.55 9.48
N GLY A 312 -8.07 -31.57 8.37
CA GLY A 312 -7.81 -30.65 7.26
C GLY A 312 -6.47 -30.89 6.58
N GLY A 313 -6.31 -32.01 5.87
CA GLY A 313 -5.07 -32.31 5.14
C GLY A 313 -4.65 -31.17 4.21
N GLY A 314 -5.61 -30.60 3.47
CA GLY A 314 -5.42 -29.37 2.70
C GLY A 314 -5.59 -28.13 3.56
N ILE A 315 -6.81 -27.87 4.05
CA ILE A 315 -7.17 -26.68 4.83
C ILE A 315 -7.81 -27.10 6.16
N ALA A 316 -7.36 -26.50 7.26
CA ALA A 316 -8.10 -26.47 8.53
C ALA A 316 -8.43 -25.02 8.92
N HIS A 317 -9.72 -24.72 9.10
CA HIS A 317 -10.19 -23.42 9.58
C HIS A 317 -10.82 -23.58 10.97
N ARG A 318 -10.29 -22.87 11.98
CA ARG A 318 -10.64 -23.06 13.40
C ARG A 318 -11.31 -21.87 14.08
N GLU A 319 -11.57 -20.78 13.37
CA GLU A 319 -12.25 -19.62 13.96
C GLU A 319 -13.76 -19.67 13.75
N THR A 320 -14.50 -19.46 14.83
CA THR A 320 -15.98 -19.51 14.84
C THR A 320 -16.62 -18.17 14.51
N SER A 321 -15.89 -17.08 14.69
CA SER A 321 -16.34 -15.71 14.42
C SER A 321 -15.96 -15.19 13.03
N ALA A 322 -15.19 -15.96 12.25
CA ALA A 322 -14.69 -15.58 10.94
C ALA A 322 -15.09 -16.58 9.83
N ILE A 323 -15.27 -16.06 8.62
CA ILE A 323 -15.69 -16.84 7.45
C ILE A 323 -14.48 -17.47 6.76
N ALA A 324 -14.64 -18.72 6.32
CA ALA A 324 -13.76 -19.37 5.36
C ALA A 324 -14.50 -19.55 4.02
N GLU A 325 -13.97 -18.93 2.97
CA GLU A 325 -14.51 -19.02 1.61
C GLU A 325 -13.48 -19.69 0.68
N VAL A 326 -13.91 -20.73 -0.04
CA VAL A 326 -13.10 -21.45 -1.02
C VAL A 326 -13.86 -21.47 -2.35
N VAL A 327 -13.40 -20.68 -3.33
CA VAL A 327 -14.09 -20.47 -4.62
C VAL A 327 -13.14 -20.74 -5.77
N GLY A 328 -13.64 -21.35 -6.86
CA GLY A 328 -12.82 -21.60 -8.06
C GLY A 328 -11.58 -22.46 -7.83
N SER A 329 -11.49 -23.15 -6.69
CA SER A 329 -10.27 -23.80 -6.23
C SER A 329 -10.38 -25.32 -6.25
N THR A 330 -9.24 -26.00 -6.45
CA THR A 330 -9.15 -27.46 -6.46
C THR A 330 -8.45 -27.96 -5.20
N LEU A 331 -9.14 -28.82 -4.44
CA LEU A 331 -8.58 -29.51 -3.27
C LEU A 331 -8.49 -31.00 -3.59
N SER A 332 -7.29 -31.52 -3.87
CA SER A 332 -7.13 -32.90 -4.38
C SER A 332 -5.98 -33.66 -3.74
N GLY A 333 -6.13 -34.97 -3.53
CA GLY A 333 -5.06 -35.81 -2.98
C GLY A 333 -4.56 -35.39 -1.59
N ASN A 334 -5.34 -34.60 -0.84
CA ASN A 334 -5.01 -34.20 0.51
C ASN A 334 -5.51 -35.25 1.53
N ASN A 335 -4.75 -35.49 2.60
CA ASN A 335 -5.00 -36.59 3.53
C ASN A 335 -5.01 -36.15 5.00
N SER A 336 -6.02 -36.56 5.76
CA SER A 336 -6.07 -36.43 7.22
C SER A 336 -7.07 -37.39 7.84
N ALA A 337 -7.03 -37.56 9.17
CA ALA A 337 -8.03 -38.38 9.87
C ALA A 337 -9.44 -37.79 9.73
N PHE A 338 -9.56 -36.45 9.71
CA PHE A 338 -10.82 -35.74 9.54
C PHE A 338 -10.71 -34.67 8.45
N GLY A 339 -11.57 -34.73 7.44
CA GLY A 339 -11.64 -33.72 6.37
C GLY A 339 -10.36 -33.62 5.53
N GLY A 340 -10.05 -34.64 4.72
CA GLY A 340 -8.81 -34.70 3.93
C GLY A 340 -8.55 -33.45 3.09
N GLY A 341 -9.56 -32.96 2.36
CA GLY A 341 -9.46 -31.71 1.62
C GLY A 341 -9.55 -30.49 2.54
N LEU A 342 -10.69 -30.35 3.23
CA LEU A 342 -11.00 -29.21 4.08
C LEU A 342 -11.71 -29.68 5.35
N MET A 343 -11.29 -29.14 6.48
CA MET A 343 -11.98 -29.24 7.76
C MET A 343 -12.30 -27.83 8.24
N ASN A 344 -13.58 -27.50 8.32
CA ASN A 344 -14.06 -26.28 8.94
C ASN A 344 -14.67 -26.62 10.29
N PHE A 345 -14.19 -25.99 11.36
CA PHE A 345 -14.76 -26.15 12.70
C PHE A 345 -15.99 -25.27 12.92
N ASN A 346 -16.37 -24.44 11.93
CA ASN A 346 -17.60 -23.66 11.99
C ASN A 346 -18.78 -24.39 11.36
N ALA A 347 -19.80 -24.63 12.19
CA ALA A 347 -21.16 -24.97 11.81
C ALA A 347 -22.04 -23.73 12.05
N THR A 348 -22.12 -22.85 11.06
CA THR A 348 -23.33 -22.05 10.83
C THR A 348 -23.57 -22.04 9.32
N ALA A 349 -24.69 -22.65 8.94
CA ALA A 349 -25.22 -22.70 7.58
C ALA A 349 -25.92 -21.38 7.23
#